data_AF-A0A1J3FQL9-F1
#
_entry.id   AF-A0A1J3FQL9-F1
#
_cell.length_a   1.000
_cell.length_b   1.000
_cell.length_c   1.000
_cell.angle_alpha   90.00
_cell.angle_beta   90.00
_cell.angle_gamma   90.00
#
_symmetry.space_group_name_H-M   'P 1'
#
loop_
_entity.id
_entity.type
_entity.pdbx_description
1 polymer ?
#
loop_
_entity_poly.entity_id
_entity_poly.type
_entity_poly.pdbx_seq_one_letter_code
_entity_poly.pdbx_strand_id
1 'polypeptide(L)'
;SEVLLNMRILKLQGWEMKFLSKILELRHIEAGWLKKFVYNAAAMSSVLWTAPSIISATTFGACILLKIPLESGKILAALATFRILQSPIYKLPETISMFVQTKVSLGRISSFLCLDDLQKDVVERLTSRSSETAVEVSNGCFSWDESSTIPTLRDLSFKVTQGMNVAICGTVGSGKSSLLSSILGEVPKISGNVKVCGSKAYIAQSPWIQSGKVEDNILFGKPMEREWYERVLEACSLNKDLELLPFHDQTVIGERGIN
;
A
#
# COMPACT_ATOMS: atom_id res chain seq x y z
N SER A 1 1.56 7.58 -12.64
CA SER A 1 2.25 7.73 -11.34
C SER A 1 3.75 7.84 -11.55
N GLU A 2 4.40 6.84 -12.16
CA GLU A 2 5.87 6.80 -12.38
C GLU A 2 6.47 8.03 -13.08
N VAL A 3 5.79 8.57 -14.10
CA VAL A 3 6.23 9.78 -14.84
C VAL A 3 6.29 11.01 -13.92
N LEU A 4 5.32 11.15 -13.01
CA LEU A 4 5.27 12.29 -12.08
C LEU A 4 6.33 12.14 -10.99
N LEU A 5 6.53 10.93 -10.46
CA LEU A 5 7.57 10.63 -9.47
C LEU A 5 8.98 10.93 -10.00
N ASN A 6 9.22 10.74 -11.30
CA ASN A 6 10.54 10.90 -11.91
C ASN A 6 10.66 12.15 -12.81
N MET A 7 9.80 13.16 -12.62
CA MET A 7 9.71 14.32 -13.51
C MET A 7 11.05 15.06 -13.70
N ARG A 8 11.87 15.15 -12.64
CA ARG A 8 13.20 15.77 -12.69
C ARG A 8 14.13 15.05 -13.67
N ILE A 9 14.13 13.72 -13.67
CA ILE A 9 14.96 12.90 -14.58
C ILE A 9 14.49 13.08 -16.02
N LEU A 10 13.16 13.07 -16.24
CA LEU A 10 12.59 13.27 -17.57
C LEU A 10 12.94 14.64 -18.14
N LYS A 11 12.92 15.69 -17.31
CA LYS A 11 13.35 17.04 -17.69
C LYS A 11 14.84 17.10 -18.02
N LEU A 12 15.69 16.54 -17.16
CA LEU A 12 17.15 16.51 -17.36
C LEU A 12 17.53 15.80 -18.66
N GLN A 13 16.80 14.77 -19.04
CA GLN A 13 17.06 13.99 -20.27
C GLN A 13 16.28 14.48 -21.50
N GLY A 14 15.42 15.51 -21.36
CA GLY A 14 14.59 16.02 -22.45
C GLY A 14 13.56 15.03 -23.00
N TRP A 15 13.09 14.08 -22.18
CA TRP A 15 12.21 12.98 -22.62
C TRP A 15 10.71 13.28 -22.51
N GLU A 16 10.33 14.51 -22.15
CA GLU A 16 8.94 14.89 -21.88
C GLU A 16 8.00 14.57 -23.04
N MET A 17 8.37 14.98 -24.26
CA MET A 17 7.53 14.76 -25.45
C MET A 17 7.38 13.27 -25.81
N LYS A 18 8.41 12.46 -25.54
CA LYS A 18 8.38 11.02 -25.79
C LYS A 18 7.40 10.31 -24.85
N PHE A 19 7.44 10.65 -23.56
CA PHE A 19 6.50 10.09 -22.58
C PHE A 19 5.07 10.64 -22.78
N LEU A 20 4.92 11.90 -23.15
CA LEU A 20 3.63 12.48 -23.49
C LEU A 20 2.97 11.74 -24.67
N SER A 21 3.73 11.49 -25.74
CA SER A 21 3.24 10.73 -26.89
C SER A 21 2.75 9.34 -26.49
N LYS A 22 3.50 8.62 -25.64
CA LYS A 22 3.11 7.31 -25.14
C LYS A 22 1.84 7.35 -24.28
N ILE A 23 1.69 8.38 -23.44
CA ILE A 23 0.47 8.58 -22.63
C ILE A 23 -0.73 8.84 -23.54
N LEU A 24 -0.58 9.68 -24.57
CA LEU A 24 -1.66 9.95 -25.52
C LEU A 24 -2.06 8.71 -26.32
N GLU A 25 -1.11 7.88 -26.74
CA GLU A 25 -1.39 6.61 -27.41
C GLU A 25 -2.24 5.68 -26.52
N LEU A 26 -1.86 5.51 -25.25
CA LEU A 26 -2.65 4.75 -24.28
C LEU A 26 -4.02 5.37 -24.05
N ARG A 27 -4.11 6.71 -24.02
CA ARG A 27 -5.37 7.44 -23.87
C ARG A 27 -6.31 7.22 -25.06
N HIS A 28 -5.78 7.10 -26.28
CA HIS A 28 -6.60 6.77 -27.45
C HIS A 28 -7.16 5.34 -27.38
N ILE A 29 -6.36 4.38 -26.90
CA ILE A 29 -6.82 3.01 -26.66
C ILE A 29 -7.93 3.00 -25.60
N GLU A 30 -7.70 3.68 -24.48
CA GLU A 30 -8.68 3.84 -23.39
C GLU A 30 -9.99 4.47 -23.90
N ALA A 31 -9.91 5.56 -24.66
CA ALA A 31 -11.07 6.22 -25.23
C ALA A 31 -11.87 5.29 -26.17
N GLY A 32 -11.19 4.44 -26.93
CA GLY A 32 -11.83 3.42 -27.76
C GLY A 32 -12.66 2.42 -26.95
N TRP A 33 -12.12 1.96 -25.81
CA TRP A 33 -12.83 1.08 -24.88
C TRP A 33 -13.98 1.80 -24.18
N LEU A 34 -13.76 3.04 -23.73
CA LEU A 34 -14.78 3.84 -23.08
C LEU A 34 -15.96 4.12 -24.02
N LYS A 35 -15.67 4.43 -25.30
CA LYS A 35 -16.69 4.60 -26.34
C LYS A 35 -17.53 3.33 -26.49
N LYS A 36 -16.90 2.16 -26.61
CA LYS A 36 -17.60 0.86 -26.67
C LYS A 36 -18.46 0.62 -25.43
N PHE A 37 -17.93 0.90 -24.25
CA PHE A 37 -18.65 0.78 -22.98
C PHE A 37 -19.91 1.65 -22.97
N VAL A 38 -19.79 2.94 -23.33
CA VAL A 38 -20.92 3.87 -23.35
C VAL A 38 -21.99 3.45 -24.37
N TYR A 39 -21.60 3.03 -25.58
CA TYR A 39 -22.59 2.53 -26.55
C TYR A 39 -23.29 1.26 -26.06
N ASN A 40 -22.56 0.33 -25.46
CA ASN A 40 -23.14 -0.89 -24.92
C ASN A 40 -24.11 -0.58 -23.77
N ALA A 41 -23.73 0.33 -22.87
CA ALA A 41 -24.59 0.79 -21.78
C ALA A 41 -25.86 1.51 -22.31
N ALA A 42 -25.72 2.35 -23.33
CA ALA A 42 -26.83 3.03 -23.98
C ALA A 42 -27.79 2.04 -24.66
N ALA A 43 -27.26 1.04 -25.37
CA ALA A 43 -28.05 -0.02 -26.00
C ALA A 43 -28.79 -0.88 -24.96
N MET A 44 -28.12 -1.25 -23.86
CA MET A 44 -28.75 -1.96 -22.75
C MET A 44 -29.88 -1.12 -22.16
N SER A 45 -29.63 0.16 -21.87
CA SER A 45 -30.63 1.08 -21.32
C SER A 45 -31.84 1.23 -22.26
N SER A 46 -31.64 1.42 -23.55
CA SER A 46 -32.74 1.60 -24.51
C SER A 46 -33.63 0.36 -24.66
N VAL A 47 -33.05 -0.85 -24.67
CA VAL A 47 -33.80 -2.12 -24.63
C VAL A 47 -34.65 -2.19 -23.36
N LEU A 48 -34.13 -1.73 -22.23
CA LEU A 48 -34.85 -1.77 -20.96
C LEU A 48 -36.01 -0.78 -20.95
N TRP A 49 -35.84 0.46 -21.41
CA TRP A 49 -36.94 1.43 -21.46
C TRP A 49 -38.10 0.98 -22.35
N THR A 50 -37.83 0.16 -23.37
CA THR A 50 -38.83 -0.35 -24.32
C THR A 50 -39.44 -1.70 -23.92
N ALA A 51 -38.74 -2.49 -23.10
CA ALA A 51 -39.18 -3.84 -22.69
C ALA A 51 -40.59 -3.90 -22.07
N PRO A 52 -41.01 -3.03 -21.13
CA PRO A 52 -42.35 -3.10 -20.53
C PRO A 52 -43.47 -2.92 -21.55
N SER A 53 -43.27 -2.05 -22.54
CA SER A 53 -44.24 -1.82 -23.62
C SER A 53 -44.37 -3.05 -24.52
N ILE A 54 -43.25 -3.70 -24.85
CA ILE A 54 -43.23 -4.94 -25.64
C ILE A 54 -43.92 -6.07 -24.87
N ILE A 55 -43.53 -6.29 -23.61
CA ILE A 55 -44.13 -7.33 -22.75
C ILE A 55 -45.64 -7.11 -22.61
N SER A 56 -46.07 -5.87 -22.39
CA SER A 56 -47.49 -5.53 -22.28
C SER A 56 -48.24 -5.79 -23.60
N ALA A 57 -47.68 -5.38 -24.74
CA ALA A 57 -48.28 -5.59 -26.05
C ALA A 57 -48.42 -7.08 -26.39
N THR A 58 -47.37 -7.88 -26.13
CA THR A 58 -47.40 -9.33 -26.36
C THR A 58 -48.40 -10.02 -25.44
N THR A 59 -48.42 -9.65 -24.15
CA THR A 59 -49.33 -10.27 -23.16
C THR A 59 -50.79 -9.97 -23.48
N PHE A 60 -51.14 -8.70 -23.71
CA PHE A 60 -52.52 -8.34 -24.05
C PHE A 60 -52.92 -8.85 -25.43
N GLY A 61 -52.01 -8.84 -26.41
CA GLY A 61 -52.25 -9.44 -27.72
C GLY A 61 -52.57 -10.94 -27.64
N ALA A 62 -51.82 -11.69 -26.82
CA ALA A 62 -52.09 -13.10 -26.57
C ALA A 62 -53.44 -13.31 -25.86
N CYS A 63 -53.79 -12.48 -24.88
CA CYS A 63 -55.08 -12.55 -24.20
C CYS A 63 -56.27 -12.32 -25.15
N ILE A 64 -56.13 -11.41 -26.11
CA ILE A 64 -57.14 -11.17 -27.16
C ILE A 64 -57.29 -12.41 -28.04
N LEU A 65 -56.18 -13.01 -28.49
CA LEU A 65 -56.19 -14.22 -29.32
C LEU A 65 -56.82 -15.42 -28.59
N LEU A 66 -56.57 -15.55 -27.30
CA LEU A 66 -57.12 -16.61 -26.44
C LEU A 66 -58.54 -16.30 -25.92
N LYS A 67 -59.15 -15.20 -26.34
CA LYS A 67 -60.50 -14.74 -25.94
C LYS A 67 -60.67 -14.58 -24.41
N ILE A 68 -59.60 -14.21 -23.71
CA ILE A 68 -59.64 -13.92 -22.27
C ILE A 68 -60.26 -12.53 -22.08
N PRO A 69 -61.27 -12.34 -21.21
CA PRO A 69 -61.90 -11.04 -20.99
C PRO A 69 -60.91 -10.07 -20.32
N LEU A 70 -60.51 -9.05 -21.07
CA LEU A 70 -59.63 -7.97 -20.64
C LEU A 70 -60.46 -6.82 -20.06
N GLU A 71 -60.64 -6.82 -18.75
CA GLU A 71 -61.24 -5.70 -18.01
C GLU A 71 -60.19 -4.61 -17.74
N SER A 72 -60.61 -3.34 -17.72
CA SER A 72 -59.74 -2.18 -17.47
C SER A 72 -58.90 -2.34 -16.19
N GLY A 73 -59.49 -2.85 -15.11
CA GLY A 73 -58.77 -3.09 -13.85
C GLY A 73 -57.61 -4.09 -13.98
N LYS A 74 -57.77 -5.14 -14.78
CA LYS A 74 -56.72 -6.16 -15.00
C LYS A 74 -55.56 -5.59 -15.85
N ILE A 75 -55.88 -4.76 -16.84
CA ILE A 75 -54.88 -4.10 -17.70
C ILE A 75 -54.01 -3.14 -16.87
N LEU A 76 -54.64 -2.28 -16.08
CA LEU A 76 -53.93 -1.31 -15.24
C LEU A 76 -53.08 -1.99 -14.17
N ALA A 77 -53.61 -3.03 -13.53
CA ALA A 77 -52.86 -3.84 -12.57
C ALA A 77 -51.64 -4.50 -13.22
N ALA A 78 -51.79 -5.16 -14.38
CA ALA A 78 -50.69 -5.81 -15.08
C ALA A 78 -49.58 -4.82 -15.51
N LEU A 79 -49.95 -3.65 -16.06
CA LEU A 79 -49.01 -2.59 -16.42
C LEU A 79 -48.21 -2.08 -15.21
N ALA A 80 -48.88 -1.89 -14.07
CA ALA A 80 -48.22 -1.48 -12.83
C ALA A 80 -47.24 -2.57 -12.34
N THR A 81 -47.66 -3.84 -12.34
CA THR A 81 -46.81 -4.97 -11.94
C THR A 81 -45.56 -5.10 -12.82
N PHE A 82 -45.69 -4.97 -14.15
CA PHE A 82 -44.54 -5.03 -15.05
C PHE A 82 -43.51 -3.92 -14.78
N ARG A 83 -43.96 -2.69 -14.47
CA ARG A 83 -43.06 -1.58 -14.13
C ARG A 83 -42.34 -1.79 -12.80
N ILE A 84 -43.02 -2.32 -11.79
CA ILE A 84 -42.41 -2.62 -10.48
C ILE A 84 -41.36 -3.72 -10.61
N LEU A 85 -41.64 -4.77 -11.39
CA LEU A 85 -40.76 -5.92 -11.56
C LEU A 85 -39.46 -5.59 -12.35
N GLN A 86 -39.47 -4.53 -13.14
CA GLN A 86 -38.34 -4.14 -13.98
C GLN A 86 -37.08 -3.76 -13.17
N SER A 87 -37.26 -3.01 -12.09
CA SER A 87 -36.16 -2.50 -11.24
C SER A 87 -35.30 -3.64 -10.64
N PRO A 88 -35.86 -4.68 -9.98
CA PRO A 88 -35.07 -5.78 -9.46
C PRO A 88 -34.44 -6.65 -10.57
N ILE A 89 -35.13 -6.88 -11.70
CA ILE A 89 -34.57 -7.65 -12.82
C ILE A 89 -33.30 -6.99 -13.35
N TYR A 90 -33.29 -5.65 -13.44
CA TYR A 90 -32.13 -4.92 -13.93
C TYR A 90 -30.96 -4.89 -12.95
N LYS A 91 -31.22 -4.80 -11.64
CA LYS A 91 -30.16 -4.78 -10.62
C LYS A 91 -29.50 -6.14 -10.40
N LEU A 92 -30.13 -7.23 -10.82
CA LEU A 92 -29.62 -8.59 -10.62
C LEU A 92 -28.24 -8.82 -11.26
N PRO A 93 -28.02 -8.52 -12.56
CA PRO A 93 -26.69 -8.65 -13.19
C PRO A 93 -25.60 -7.80 -12.53
N GLU A 94 -25.92 -6.57 -12.12
CA GLU A 94 -25.00 -5.71 -11.38
C GLU A 94 -24.64 -6.33 -10.03
N THR A 95 -25.62 -6.88 -9.31
CA THR A 95 -25.41 -7.55 -8.02
C THR A 95 -24.57 -8.82 -8.17
N ILE A 96 -24.77 -9.61 -9.24
CA ILE A 96 -23.94 -10.78 -9.55
C ILE A 96 -22.50 -10.34 -9.83
N SER A 97 -22.33 -9.29 -10.63
CA SER A 97 -21.01 -8.74 -10.95
C SER A 97 -20.29 -8.23 -9.70
N MET A 98 -21.01 -7.52 -8.82
CA MET A 98 -20.52 -7.07 -7.53
C MET A 98 -20.09 -8.26 -6.66
N PHE A 99 -20.91 -9.31 -6.56
CA PHE A 99 -20.58 -10.50 -5.78
C PHE A 99 -19.31 -11.18 -6.28
N VAL A 100 -19.14 -11.32 -7.60
CA VAL A 100 -17.93 -11.87 -8.21
C VAL A 100 -16.70 -11.01 -7.89
N GLN A 101 -16.80 -9.69 -8.04
CA GLN A 101 -15.70 -8.77 -7.69
C GLN A 101 -15.35 -8.83 -6.21
N THR A 102 -16.35 -8.83 -5.33
CA THR A 102 -16.17 -8.98 -3.87
C THR A 102 -15.47 -10.28 -3.53
N LYS A 103 -15.84 -11.40 -4.15
CA LYS A 103 -15.19 -12.70 -3.93
C LYS A 103 -13.70 -12.65 -4.29
N VAL A 104 -13.35 -12.05 -5.43
CA VAL A 104 -11.93 -11.90 -5.84
C VAL A 104 -11.16 -10.99 -4.87
N SER A 105 -11.75 -9.85 -4.49
CA SER A 105 -11.14 -8.93 -3.53
C SER A 105 -10.94 -9.56 -2.16
N LEU A 106 -11.93 -10.32 -1.67
CA LEU A 106 -11.84 -11.06 -0.41
C LEU A 106 -10.76 -12.15 -0.48
N GLY A 107 -10.62 -12.82 -1.62
CA GLY A 107 -9.54 -13.77 -1.85
C GLY A 107 -8.16 -13.12 -1.72
N ARG A 108 -7.96 -11.91 -2.26
CA ARG A 108 -6.69 -11.17 -2.11
C ARG A 108 -6.44 -10.74 -0.67
N ILE A 109 -7.46 -10.20 0.01
CA ILE A 109 -7.35 -9.80 1.41
C ILE A 109 -7.01 -11.00 2.29
N SER A 110 -7.71 -12.12 2.10
CA SER A 110 -7.42 -13.37 2.81
C SER A 110 -6.01 -13.85 2.55
N SER A 111 -5.55 -13.82 1.29
CA SER A 111 -4.19 -14.25 0.94
C SER A 111 -3.13 -13.38 1.62
N PHE A 112 -3.35 -12.06 1.69
CA PHE A 112 -2.46 -11.13 2.38
C PHE A 112 -2.44 -11.34 3.90
N LEU A 113 -3.60 -11.53 4.51
CA LEU A 113 -3.72 -11.78 5.96
C LEU A 113 -3.17 -13.14 6.39
N CYS A 114 -3.02 -14.08 5.45
CA CYS A 114 -2.41 -15.40 5.67
C CYS A 114 -0.92 -15.45 5.31
N LEU A 115 -0.28 -14.32 4.98
CA LEU A 115 1.18 -14.29 4.83
C LEU A 115 1.85 -14.58 6.17
N ASP A 116 3.03 -15.19 6.11
CA ASP A 116 3.80 -15.53 7.30
C ASP A 116 4.25 -14.27 8.03
N ASP A 117 3.99 -14.24 9.34
CA ASP A 117 4.50 -13.20 10.23
C ASP A 117 5.99 -13.43 10.52
N LEU A 118 6.74 -12.34 10.73
CA LEU A 118 8.09 -12.41 11.27
C LEU A 118 8.08 -13.11 12.64
N GLN A 119 8.89 -14.15 12.76
CA GLN A 119 9.06 -14.93 13.99
C GLN A 119 9.47 -14.02 15.17
N LYS A 120 8.72 -14.07 16.27
CA LYS A 120 8.92 -13.19 17.44
C LYS A 120 10.17 -13.54 18.25
N ASP A 121 10.70 -14.73 18.05
CA ASP A 121 11.85 -15.35 18.73
C ASP A 121 13.15 -15.27 17.91
N VAL A 122 13.17 -14.50 16.82
CA VAL A 122 14.40 -14.22 16.04
C VAL A 122 15.47 -13.60 16.95
N VAL A 123 15.07 -12.65 17.81
CA VAL A 123 15.94 -11.96 18.75
C VAL A 123 15.44 -12.11 20.18
N GLU A 124 16.25 -12.72 21.03
CA GLU A 124 16.03 -12.81 22.46
C GLU A 124 16.27 -11.43 23.11
N ARG A 125 15.21 -10.85 23.67
CA ARG A 125 15.28 -9.54 24.34
C ARG A 125 15.49 -9.72 25.83
N LEU A 126 16.65 -9.33 26.31
CA LEU A 126 16.99 -9.38 27.73
C LEU A 126 16.71 -8.03 28.41
N THR A 127 16.15 -8.08 29.61
CA THR A 127 15.96 -6.87 30.42
C THR A 127 17.31 -6.43 31.02
N SER A 128 17.57 -5.12 30.98
CA SER A 128 18.85 -4.47 31.30
C SER A 128 19.48 -4.83 32.67
N ARG A 129 18.75 -5.50 33.57
CA ARG A 129 19.17 -5.70 34.97
C ARG A 129 20.21 -6.80 35.24
N SER A 130 20.70 -7.55 34.25
CA SER A 130 21.52 -8.75 34.54
C SER A 130 22.71 -9.06 33.62
N SER A 131 22.96 -8.31 32.54
CA SER A 131 24.04 -8.65 31.59
C SER A 131 24.85 -7.42 31.18
N GLU A 132 26.17 -7.50 31.31
CA GLU A 132 27.15 -6.52 30.77
C GLU A 132 27.16 -6.51 29.23
N THR A 133 26.46 -7.45 28.60
CA THR A 133 26.45 -7.63 27.15
C THR A 133 25.32 -6.80 26.54
N ALA A 134 25.62 -6.00 25.52
CA ALA A 134 24.62 -5.23 24.76
C ALA A 134 24.05 -6.06 23.61
N VAL A 135 24.92 -6.70 22.82
CA VAL A 135 24.55 -7.55 21.68
C VAL A 135 25.43 -8.80 21.69
N GLU A 136 24.83 -9.97 21.57
CA GLU A 136 25.54 -11.25 21.41
C GLU A 136 24.91 -12.03 20.27
N VAL A 137 25.74 -12.42 19.30
CA VAL A 137 25.35 -13.33 18.23
C VAL A 137 26.22 -14.58 18.36
N SER A 138 25.59 -15.75 18.39
CA SER A 138 26.27 -17.04 18.52
C SER A 138 25.87 -17.96 17.37
N ASN A 139 26.82 -18.28 16.50
CA ASN A 139 26.65 -19.13 15.31
C ASN A 139 25.42 -18.74 14.47
N GLY A 140 25.23 -17.44 14.29
CA GLY A 140 24.07 -16.87 13.61
C GLY A 140 24.15 -17.04 12.09
N CYS A 141 23.12 -17.65 11.51
CA CYS A 141 22.92 -17.73 10.07
C CYS A 141 21.58 -17.09 9.69
N PHE A 142 21.61 -16.13 8.76
CA PHE A 142 20.45 -15.32 8.38
C PHE A 142 20.28 -15.28 6.86
N SER A 143 19.03 -15.26 6.40
CA SER A 143 18.69 -15.14 4.99
C SER A 143 17.41 -14.35 4.81
N TRP A 144 17.37 -13.45 3.84
CA TRP A 144 16.15 -12.76 3.41
C TRP A 144 15.18 -13.69 2.68
N ASP A 145 15.72 -14.73 2.06
CA ASP A 145 14.96 -15.73 1.33
C ASP A 145 15.18 -17.10 1.99
N GLU A 146 14.12 -17.66 2.56
CA GLU A 146 14.14 -18.98 3.20
C GLU A 146 14.42 -20.11 2.20
N SER A 147 14.10 -19.89 0.91
CA SER A 147 14.35 -20.86 -0.16
C SER A 147 15.78 -20.82 -0.70
N SER A 148 16.56 -19.78 -0.34
CA SER A 148 17.95 -19.67 -0.77
C SER A 148 18.80 -20.75 -0.10
N THR A 149 19.52 -21.51 -0.92
CA THR A 149 20.52 -22.48 -0.45
C THR A 149 21.73 -21.82 0.22
N ILE A 150 21.91 -20.52 -0.01
CA ILE A 150 23.04 -19.74 0.48
C ILE A 150 22.51 -18.66 1.43
N PRO A 151 22.77 -18.79 2.75
CA PRO A 151 22.44 -17.72 3.69
C PRO A 151 23.20 -16.43 3.34
N THR A 152 22.53 -15.29 3.48
CA THR A 152 23.13 -13.96 3.29
C THR A 152 24.26 -13.71 4.29
N LEU A 153 24.08 -14.17 5.53
CA LEU A 153 25.06 -14.09 6.61
C LEU A 153 25.27 -15.49 7.18
N ARG A 154 26.53 -15.87 7.41
CA ARG A 154 26.94 -17.21 7.82
C ARG A 154 27.94 -17.13 8.97
N ASP A 155 27.83 -18.09 9.89
CA ASP A 155 28.80 -18.33 10.96
C ASP A 155 29.16 -17.06 11.77
N LEU A 156 28.16 -16.21 12.01
CA LEU A 156 28.36 -14.99 12.78
C LEU A 156 28.44 -15.29 14.27
N SER A 157 29.60 -15.01 14.86
CA SER A 157 29.83 -15.14 16.30
C SER A 157 30.58 -13.94 16.82
N PHE A 158 29.90 -13.05 17.56
CA PHE A 158 30.50 -11.87 18.17
C PHE A 158 29.72 -11.41 19.39
N LYS A 159 30.40 -10.65 20.26
CA LYS A 159 29.85 -10.11 21.49
C LYS A 159 30.27 -8.64 21.66
N VAL A 160 29.31 -7.78 21.91
CA VAL A 160 29.48 -6.34 22.18
C VAL A 160 29.01 -6.05 23.59
N THR A 161 29.87 -5.47 24.43
CA THR A 161 29.50 -5.08 25.80
C THR A 161 28.94 -3.66 25.84
N GLN A 162 28.23 -3.34 26.92
CA GLN A 162 27.72 -1.99 27.13
C GLN A 162 28.86 -0.96 27.19
N GLY A 163 28.64 0.21 26.57
CA GLY A 163 29.64 1.29 26.49
C GLY A 163 30.70 1.15 25.39
N MET A 164 30.68 0.06 24.62
CA MET A 164 31.59 -0.11 23.47
C MET A 164 31.12 0.67 22.24
N ASN A 165 32.07 1.34 21.58
CA ASN A 165 31.89 1.92 20.24
C ASN A 165 32.47 0.95 19.21
N VAL A 166 31.63 0.40 18.33
CA VAL A 166 32.01 -0.63 17.35
C VAL A 166 31.79 -0.11 15.94
N ALA A 167 32.76 -0.33 15.05
CA ALA A 167 32.64 -0.04 13.63
C ALA A 167 32.61 -1.33 12.80
N ILE A 168 31.79 -1.35 11.75
CA ILE A 168 31.66 -2.48 10.82
C ILE A 168 32.19 -2.05 9.45
N CYS A 169 33.22 -2.72 8.95
CA CYS A 169 33.85 -2.42 7.67
C CYS A 169 33.74 -3.63 6.72
N GLY A 170 33.66 -3.38 5.42
CA GLY A 170 33.58 -4.42 4.40
C GLY A 170 33.21 -3.89 3.02
N THR A 171 33.41 -4.70 1.99
CA THR A 171 33.14 -4.35 0.58
C THR A 171 31.66 -4.05 0.33
N VAL A 172 31.35 -3.35 -0.76
CA VAL A 172 29.96 -3.10 -1.17
C VAL A 172 29.26 -4.45 -1.39
N GLY A 173 28.06 -4.63 -0.83
CA GLY A 173 27.31 -5.88 -0.93
C GLY A 173 27.72 -6.98 0.06
N SER A 174 28.66 -6.74 0.98
CA SER A 174 29.13 -7.75 1.95
C SER A 174 28.15 -8.07 3.11
N GLY A 175 26.88 -7.61 3.03
CA GLY A 175 25.88 -7.89 4.07
C GLY A 175 25.89 -6.99 5.30
N LYS A 176 26.62 -5.87 5.32
CA LYS A 176 26.69 -4.94 6.48
C LYS A 176 25.31 -4.46 6.95
N SER A 177 24.49 -3.97 6.03
CA SER A 177 23.12 -3.53 6.35
C SER A 177 22.25 -4.70 6.82
N SER A 178 22.42 -5.88 6.21
CA SER A 178 21.73 -7.10 6.62
C SER A 178 22.13 -7.55 8.03
N LEU A 179 23.37 -7.32 8.45
CA LEU A 179 23.83 -7.58 9.81
C LEU A 179 23.07 -6.71 10.82
N LEU A 180 22.92 -5.41 10.54
CA LEU A 180 22.13 -4.51 11.38
C LEU A 180 20.65 -4.93 11.43
N SER A 181 20.03 -5.24 10.28
CA SER A 181 18.65 -5.74 10.23
C SER A 181 18.49 -7.08 10.97
N SER A 182 19.50 -7.94 10.99
CA SER A 182 19.49 -9.19 11.76
C SER A 182 19.48 -8.93 13.27
N ILE A 183 20.23 -7.91 13.73
CA ILE A 183 20.22 -7.47 15.15
C ILE A 183 18.87 -6.82 15.51
N LEU A 184 18.22 -6.13 14.58
CA LEU A 184 16.88 -5.58 14.77
C LEU A 184 15.81 -6.68 14.86
N GLY A 185 16.03 -7.80 14.18
CA GLY A 185 15.10 -8.92 14.06
C GLY A 185 14.22 -8.85 12.82
N GLU A 186 14.66 -8.14 11.78
CA GLU A 186 13.95 -7.99 10.50
C GLU A 186 14.31 -9.09 9.50
N VAL A 187 15.44 -9.78 9.70
CA VAL A 187 15.90 -10.87 8.84
C VAL A 187 15.57 -12.21 9.50
N PRO A 188 14.90 -13.14 8.80
CA PRO A 188 14.70 -14.50 9.28
C PRO A 188 16.02 -15.17 9.69
N LYS A 189 15.98 -15.84 10.84
CA LYS A 189 17.11 -16.59 11.41
C LYS A 189 16.95 -18.06 11.05
N ILE A 190 17.93 -18.62 10.36
CA ILE A 190 17.97 -20.06 10.04
C ILE A 190 18.51 -20.85 11.24
N SER A 191 19.58 -20.35 11.86
CA SER A 191 20.21 -21.00 13.01
C SER A 191 20.96 -19.99 13.89
N GLY A 192 21.30 -20.43 15.11
CA GLY A 192 22.04 -19.64 16.08
C GLY A 192 21.16 -18.87 17.05
N ASN A 193 21.77 -18.02 17.86
CA ASN A 193 21.07 -17.15 18.81
C ASN A 193 21.53 -15.70 18.66
N VAL A 194 20.58 -14.76 18.79
CA VAL A 194 20.79 -13.31 18.84
C VAL A 194 20.17 -12.81 20.13
N LYS A 195 21.00 -12.25 21.02
CA LYS A 195 20.55 -11.62 22.26
C LYS A 195 20.82 -10.13 22.17
N VAL A 196 19.81 -9.33 22.52
CA VAL A 196 19.96 -7.87 22.63
C VAL A 196 19.38 -7.38 23.94
N CYS A 197 20.15 -6.56 24.65
CA CYS A 197 19.78 -5.96 25.93
C CYS A 197 19.42 -4.48 25.75
N GLY A 198 18.25 -4.07 26.26
CA GLY A 198 17.84 -2.65 26.28
C GLY A 198 17.07 -2.17 25.05
N SER A 199 16.93 -0.84 24.93
CA SER A 199 16.28 -0.18 23.79
C SER A 199 17.23 0.00 22.61
N LYS A 200 16.68 0.10 21.40
CA LYS A 200 17.43 0.25 20.15
C LYS A 200 17.02 1.56 19.47
N ALA A 201 17.98 2.22 18.83
CA ALA A 201 17.75 3.29 17.87
C ALA A 201 18.37 2.84 16.53
N TYR A 202 17.67 3.08 15.42
CA TYR A 202 18.11 2.67 14.09
C TYR A 202 18.04 3.84 13.13
N ILE A 203 19.09 3.99 12.33
CA ILE A 203 19.18 4.98 11.26
C ILE A 203 19.44 4.21 9.97
N ALA A 204 18.48 4.26 9.05
CA ALA A 204 18.57 3.58 7.77
C ALA A 204 19.54 4.30 6.81
N GLN A 205 20.09 3.56 5.85
CA GLN A 205 20.94 4.14 4.80
C GLN A 205 20.19 5.16 3.93
N SER A 206 18.93 4.86 3.62
CA SER A 206 18.02 5.81 2.97
C SER A 206 17.16 6.46 4.03
N PRO A 207 17.19 7.80 4.18
CA PRO A 207 16.39 8.47 5.19
C PRO A 207 14.91 8.27 4.90
N TRP A 208 14.14 8.01 5.95
CA TRP A 208 12.69 7.98 5.91
C TRP A 208 12.16 9.12 6.78
N ILE A 209 11.38 10.00 6.17
CA ILE A 209 10.83 11.21 6.80
C ILE A 209 9.31 11.16 6.60
N GLN A 210 8.56 11.35 7.69
CA GLN A 210 7.11 11.42 7.65
C GLN A 210 6.64 12.76 7.10
N SER A 211 5.51 12.74 6.39
CA SER A 211 4.85 13.98 5.99
C SER A 211 4.34 14.71 7.24
N GLY A 212 4.90 15.88 7.54
CA GLY A 212 4.65 16.60 8.78
C GLY A 212 5.66 17.72 9.02
N LYS A 213 5.64 18.35 10.21
CA LYS A 213 6.66 19.35 10.56
C LYS A 213 8.02 18.69 10.76
N VAL A 214 9.10 19.45 10.56
CA VAL A 214 10.46 18.99 10.89
C VAL A 214 10.54 18.67 12.40
N GLU A 215 9.98 19.55 13.24
CA GLU A 215 9.89 19.35 14.70
C GLU A 215 9.23 18.02 15.06
N ASP A 216 8.08 17.70 14.45
CA ASP A 216 7.34 16.45 14.72
C ASP A 216 8.15 15.21 14.33
N ASN A 217 8.91 15.29 13.22
CA ASN A 217 9.80 14.22 12.77
C ASN A 217 10.98 14.01 13.73
N ILE A 218 11.54 15.09 14.30
CA ILE A 218 12.64 15.01 15.27
C ILE A 218 12.16 14.46 16.61
N LEU A 219 11.01 14.94 17.11
CA LEU A 219 10.43 14.49 18.38
C LEU A 219 9.90 13.04 18.29
N PHE A 220 9.39 12.64 17.12
CA PHE A 220 8.89 11.30 16.83
C PHE A 220 7.91 10.76 17.89
N GLY A 221 6.95 11.61 18.28
CA GLY A 221 5.90 11.30 19.27
C GLY A 221 6.30 11.46 20.74
N LYS A 222 7.51 11.96 21.03
CA LYS A 222 7.91 12.36 22.39
C LYS A 222 7.46 13.79 22.71
N PRO A 223 7.22 14.12 23.99
CA PRO A 223 6.95 15.49 24.40
C PRO A 223 8.17 16.39 24.16
N MET A 224 7.92 17.66 23.86
CA MET A 224 8.97 18.66 23.64
C MET A 224 9.68 19.02 24.95
N GLU A 225 10.98 18.73 25.03
CA GLU A 225 11.89 19.21 26.05
C GLU A 225 12.86 20.21 25.43
N ARG A 226 12.55 21.52 25.55
CA ARG A 226 13.24 22.59 24.80
C ARG A 226 14.77 22.57 24.94
N GLU A 227 15.29 22.47 26.16
CA GLU A 227 16.74 22.46 26.39
C GLU A 227 17.45 21.22 25.81
N TRP A 228 16.76 20.08 25.74
CA TRP A 228 17.31 18.89 25.09
C TRP A 228 17.24 19.01 23.57
N TYR A 229 16.10 19.48 23.05
CA TYR A 229 15.87 19.68 21.64
C TYR A 229 16.89 20.66 21.04
N GLU A 230 17.10 21.82 21.66
CA GLU A 230 18.09 22.82 21.22
C GLU A 230 19.52 22.25 21.23
N ARG A 231 19.89 21.50 22.28
CA ARG A 231 21.20 20.82 22.33
C ARG A 231 21.39 19.78 21.24
N VAL A 232 20.34 19.03 20.90
CA VAL A 232 20.38 18.04 19.80
C VAL A 232 20.53 18.75 18.46
N LEU A 233 19.78 19.85 18.22
CA LEU A 233 19.90 20.63 17.00
C LEU A 233 21.31 21.23 16.83
N GLU A 234 21.89 21.74 17.91
CA GLU A 234 23.27 22.25 17.91
C GLU A 234 24.29 21.14 17.65
N ALA A 235 24.18 20.00 18.36
CA ALA A 235 25.08 18.86 18.19
C ALA A 235 25.03 18.25 16.78
N CYS A 236 23.85 18.24 16.14
CA CYS A 236 23.67 17.81 14.76
C CYS A 236 23.97 18.91 13.72
N SER A 237 24.33 20.12 14.15
CA SER A 237 24.56 21.29 13.29
C SER A 237 23.38 21.68 12.39
N LEU A 238 22.15 21.33 12.81
CA LEU A 238 20.93 21.54 12.03
C LEU A 238 20.46 23.00 11.98
N ASN A 239 20.90 23.84 12.92
CA ASN A 239 20.42 25.23 13.05
C ASN A 239 20.53 26.03 11.74
N LYS A 240 21.66 25.90 11.03
CA LYS A 240 21.88 26.61 9.76
C LYS A 240 20.99 26.09 8.63
N ASP A 241 20.70 24.80 8.61
CA ASP A 241 19.81 24.20 7.61
C ASP A 241 18.35 24.60 7.87
N LEU A 242 17.95 24.70 9.14
CA LEU A 242 16.63 25.16 9.54
C LEU A 242 16.41 26.63 9.17
N GLU A 243 17.42 27.49 9.29
CA GLU A 243 17.33 28.91 8.86
C GLU A 243 17.03 29.07 7.35
N LEU A 244 17.38 28.07 6.52
CA LEU A 244 17.06 28.08 5.09
C LEU A 244 15.58 27.75 4.82
N LEU A 245 14.88 27.14 5.78
CA LEU A 245 13.49 26.77 5.64
C LEU A 245 12.57 27.97 5.97
N PRO A 246 11.48 28.20 5.21
CA PRO A 246 10.61 29.37 5.39
C PRO A 246 10.06 29.57 6.81
N PHE A 247 9.83 28.48 7.54
CA PHE A 247 9.29 28.49 8.90
C PHE A 247 10.19 27.72 9.88
N HIS A 248 11.50 27.65 9.61
CA HIS A 248 12.45 26.88 10.43
C HIS A 248 11.97 25.43 10.62
N ASP A 249 11.95 24.92 11.85
CA ASP A 249 11.51 23.57 12.18
C ASP A 249 9.98 23.36 12.14
N GLN A 250 9.21 24.44 12.06
CA GLN A 250 7.75 24.39 11.84
C GLN A 250 7.40 24.19 10.36
N THR A 251 8.40 24.14 9.48
CA THR A 251 8.20 23.88 8.05
C THR A 251 7.70 22.46 7.84
N VAL A 252 6.68 22.30 6.99
CA VAL A 252 6.12 20.99 6.64
C VAL A 252 6.94 20.36 5.51
N ILE A 253 7.49 19.18 5.78
CA ILE A 253 8.29 18.35 4.88
C ILE A 253 7.56 17.05 4.55
N GLY A 254 7.86 16.41 3.41
CA GLY A 254 7.23 15.14 2.99
C GLY A 254 7.02 15.02 1.48
N GLU A 255 6.31 13.98 1.01
CA GLU A 255 6.07 13.69 -0.42
C GLU A 255 5.35 14.83 -1.18
N ARG A 256 4.73 15.77 -0.46
CA ARG A 256 4.10 16.99 -1.00
C ARG A 256 4.75 18.29 -0.52
N GLY A 257 5.83 18.19 0.26
CA GLY A 257 6.61 19.32 0.76
C GLY A 257 7.84 19.60 -0.11
N ILE A 258 8.65 20.56 0.32
CA ILE A 258 9.95 20.85 -0.29
C ILE A 258 10.91 19.73 0.14
N ASN A 259 11.40 18.94 -0.82
CA ASN A 259 12.53 18.02 -0.67
C ASN A 259 13.68 18.52 -1.54
#